data_AF-A0A948RDY6-F1
#
_entry.id   AF-A0A948RDY6-F1
#
_cell.length_a   1.000
_cell.length_b   1.000
_cell.length_c   1.000
_cell.angle_alpha   90.00
_cell.angle_beta   90.00
_cell.angle_gamma   90.00
#
_symmetry.space_group_name_H-M   'P 1'
#
loop_
_entity.id
_entity.type
_entity.pdbx_description
1 polymer ?
#
loop_
_entity_poly.entity_id
_entity_poly.type
_entity_poly.pdbx_seq_one_letter_code
_entity_poly.pdbx_strand_id
1 'polypeptide(L)'
;MADLTEIKGNIEKLRTEIEHHNYRYHVLDSPEISDAEYDELMRELKQLEEQYPQFITPDSPTQRVGAEPVEAFGVVAHPLPLLSLGNAFSEEELLAWYTRTTRLAN
;
A
#
# COMPACT_ATOMS: atom_id res chain seq x y z
N MET A 1 23.53 4.09 -21.13
CA MET A 1 22.20 3.46 -21.21
C MET A 1 22.20 2.39 -20.15
N ALA A 2 21.40 2.54 -19.09
CA ALA A 2 21.29 1.49 -18.08
C ALA A 2 20.82 0.20 -18.77
N ASP A 3 21.43 -0.93 -18.44
CA ASP A 3 21.07 -2.22 -19.03
C ASP A 3 19.67 -2.59 -18.54
N LEU A 4 18.72 -2.72 -19.48
CA LEU A 4 17.34 -3.13 -19.19
C LEU A 4 17.28 -4.46 -18.42
N THR A 5 18.29 -5.31 -18.59
CA THR A 5 18.44 -6.58 -17.86
C THR A 5 18.74 -6.34 -16.39
N GLU A 6 19.61 -5.39 -16.08
CA GLU A 6 19.97 -5.01 -14.71
C GLU A 6 18.79 -4.35 -14.00
N ILE A 7 18.10 -3.44 -14.68
CA ILE A 7 16.88 -2.79 -14.15
C ILE A 7 15.81 -3.82 -13.82
N LYS A 8 15.54 -4.76 -14.75
CA LYS A 8 14.60 -5.85 -14.50
C LYS A 8 15.02 -6.67 -13.28
N GLY A 9 16.32 -7.00 -13.18
CA GLY A 9 16.86 -7.72 -12.02
C GLY A 9 16.64 -6.99 -10.69
N ASN A 10 16.77 -5.66 -10.68
CA ASN A 10 16.53 -4.85 -9.48
C ASN A 10 15.05 -4.79 -9.11
N ILE A 11 14.16 -4.62 -10.09
CA ILE A 11 12.70 -4.66 -9.88
C ILE A 11 12.29 -6.00 -9.26
N GLU A 12 12.77 -7.12 -9.80
CA GLU A 12 12.43 -8.45 -9.27
C GLU A 12 12.97 -8.69 -7.85
N LYS A 13 14.14 -8.14 -7.52
CA LYS A 13 14.67 -8.17 -6.15
C LYS A 13 13.79 -7.40 -5.18
N LEU A 14 13.44 -6.15 -5.52
CA LEU A 14 12.58 -5.31 -4.70
C LEU A 14 11.20 -5.96 -4.49
N ARG A 15 10.61 -6.54 -5.54
CA ARG A 15 9.35 -7.29 -5.41
C ARG A 15 9.48 -8.44 -4.43
N THR A 16 10.54 -9.23 -4.54
CA THR A 16 10.78 -10.38 -3.66
C THR A 16 10.97 -9.96 -2.20
N GLU A 17 11.72 -8.90 -1.97
CA GLU A 17 11.99 -8.35 -0.63
C GLU A 17 10.73 -7.78 0.01
N ILE A 18 9.96 -6.99 -0.74
CA ILE A 18 8.68 -6.43 -0.29
C ILE A 18 7.68 -7.55 0.04
N GLU A 19 7.56 -8.57 -0.81
CA GLU A 19 6.64 -9.69 -0.54
C GLU A 19 7.06 -10.51 0.70
N HIS A 20 8.37 -10.68 0.92
CA HIS A 20 8.88 -11.28 2.16
C HIS A 20 8.44 -10.47 3.38
N HIS A 21 8.61 -9.15 3.35
CA HIS A 21 8.18 -8.29 4.46
C HIS A 21 6.66 -8.24 4.64
N ASN A 22 5.88 -8.28 3.55
CA ASN A 22 4.42 -8.40 3.59
C ASN A 22 3.98 -9.67 4.30
N TYR A 23 4.59 -10.82 3.94
CA TYR A 23 4.29 -12.08 4.59
C TYR A 23 4.60 -12.04 6.09
N ARG A 24 5.76 -11.49 6.46
CA ARG A 24 6.15 -11.36 7.86
C ARG A 24 5.23 -10.44 8.66
N TYR A 25 4.81 -9.33 8.07
CA TYR A 25 3.93 -8.35 8.69
C TYR A 25 2.49 -8.88 8.81
N HIS A 26 1.91 -9.38 7.72
CA HIS A 26 0.50 -9.72 7.66
C HIS A 26 0.16 -11.16 8.09
N VAL A 27 1.09 -12.11 7.91
CA VAL A 27 0.83 -13.54 8.19
C VAL A 27 1.50 -13.99 9.47
N LEU A 28 2.76 -13.60 9.70
CA LEU A 28 3.52 -14.05 10.87
C LEU A 28 3.42 -13.13 12.09
N ASP A 29 2.87 -11.92 11.94
CA ASP A 29 2.87 -10.88 12.97
C ASP A 29 4.27 -10.67 13.60
N SER A 30 5.29 -10.72 12.74
CA SER A 30 6.71 -10.68 13.14
C SER A 30 7.53 -9.87 12.14
N PRO A 31 7.29 -8.54 12.05
CA PRO A 31 8.02 -7.67 11.12
C PRO A 31 9.51 -7.63 11.44
N GLU A 32 10.34 -7.63 10.38
CA GLU A 32 11.81 -7.53 10.46
C GLU A 32 12.31 -6.09 10.28
N ILE A 33 11.51 -5.26 9.62
CA ILE A 33 11.82 -3.86 9.30
C ILE A 33 10.71 -2.95 9.81
N SER A 34 11.04 -1.69 10.04
CA SER A 34 10.08 -0.65 10.39
C SER A 34 9.22 -0.24 9.19
N ASP A 35 8.07 0.37 9.47
CA ASP A 35 7.19 0.91 8.43
C ASP A 35 7.91 1.92 7.51
N ALA A 36 8.83 2.70 8.06
CA ALA A 36 9.61 3.68 7.28
C ALA A 36 10.58 3.03 6.30
N GLU A 37 11.21 1.91 6.68
CA GLU A 37 12.09 1.13 5.80
C GLU A 37 11.28 0.44 4.71
N TYR A 38 10.10 -0.10 5.05
CA TYR A 38 9.18 -0.68 4.07
C TYR A 38 8.69 0.36 3.05
N ASP A 39 8.32 1.56 3.52
CA ASP A 39 7.91 2.67 2.66
C ASP A 39 9.01 3.11 1.70
N GLU A 40 10.28 2.99 2.09
CA GLU A 40 11.42 3.28 1.23
C GLU A 40 11.55 2.26 0.10
N LEU A 41 11.49 0.96 0.40
CA LEU A 41 11.49 -0.11 -0.60
C LEU A 41 10.32 0.06 -1.60
N MET A 42 9.12 0.33 -1.09
CA MET A 42 7.93 0.50 -1.91
C MET A 42 8.04 1.73 -2.83
N ARG A 43 8.59 2.83 -2.32
CA ARG A 43 8.84 4.05 -3.09
C ARG A 43 9.87 3.81 -4.20
N GLU A 44 10.95 3.07 -3.92
CA GLU A 44 11.95 2.71 -4.92
C GLU A 44 11.35 1.85 -6.04
N LEU A 45 10.61 0.80 -5.69
CA LEU A 45 9.93 -0.06 -6.66
C LEU A 45 8.98 0.75 -7.55
N LYS A 46 8.18 1.62 -6.94
CA LYS A 46 7.24 2.49 -7.66
C LYS A 46 7.94 3.43 -8.64
N GLN A 47 9.06 4.05 -8.22
CA GLN A 47 9.84 4.92 -9.09
C GLN A 47 10.43 4.18 -10.30
N LEU A 48 10.94 2.95 -10.09
CA LEU A 48 11.45 2.12 -11.17
C LEU A 48 10.34 1.71 -12.14
N GLU A 49 9.18 1.31 -11.64
CA GLU A 49 8.03 0.94 -12.46
C GLU A 49 7.44 2.11 -13.24
N GLU A 50 7.42 3.32 -12.65
CA GLU A 50 7.03 4.56 -13.35
C GLU A 50 8.01 4.91 -14.49
N GLN A 51 9.32 4.72 -14.26
CA GLN A 51 10.36 4.95 -15.27
C GLN A 51 10.38 3.87 -16.37
N TYR A 52 9.99 2.64 -16.03
CA TYR A 52 10.00 1.49 -16.95
C TYR A 52 8.66 0.75 -16.93
N PRO A 53 7.58 1.34 -17.50
CA PRO A 53 6.23 0.80 -17.43
C PRO A 53 6.07 -0.60 -18.02
N GLN A 54 6.96 -1.00 -18.93
CA GLN A 54 6.99 -2.34 -19.52
C GLN A 54 7.26 -3.46 -18.52
N PHE A 55 7.76 -3.13 -17.32
CA PHE A 55 8.01 -4.10 -16.25
C PHE A 55 6.87 -4.16 -15.24
N ILE A 56 5.85 -3.30 -15.30
CA ILE A 56 4.68 -3.37 -14.41
C ILE A 56 3.93 -4.67 -14.67
N THR A 57 3.67 -5.43 -13.61
CA THR A 57 2.88 -6.66 -13.66
C THR A 57 1.68 -6.57 -12.72
N PRO A 58 0.54 -7.22 -13.03
CA PRO A 58 -0.66 -7.17 -12.18
C PRO A 58 -0.47 -7.73 -10.76
N ASP A 59 0.55 -8.57 -10.57
CA ASP A 59 0.93 -9.17 -9.29
C ASP A 59 2.00 -8.38 -8.53
N SER A 60 2.48 -7.25 -9.08
CA SER A 60 3.45 -6.40 -8.38
C SER A 60 2.85 -5.83 -7.08
N PRO A 61 3.64 -5.73 -6.00
CA PRO A 61 3.20 -5.13 -4.74
C PRO A 61 2.64 -3.71 -4.89
N THR A 62 3.10 -2.94 -5.88
CA THR A 62 2.61 -1.57 -6.15
C THR A 62 1.19 -1.54 -6.72
N GLN A 63 0.71 -2.67 -7.27
CA GLN A 63 -0.62 -2.82 -7.84
C GLN A 63 -1.63 -3.43 -6.85
N ARG A 64 -1.15 -3.90 -5.70
CA ARG A 64 -1.97 -4.53 -4.67
C ARG A 64 -2.26 -3.53 -3.55
N VAL A 65 -3.45 -3.64 -2.96
CA VAL A 65 -3.82 -2.93 -1.73
C VAL A 65 -4.09 -3.97 -0.65
N GLY A 66 -3.16 -4.10 0.29
CA GLY A 66 -3.20 -5.11 1.36
C GLY A 66 -2.75 -6.51 0.93
N ALA A 67 -2.61 -7.41 1.91
CA ALA A 67 -2.32 -8.82 1.69
C ALA A 67 -3.59 -9.61 1.33
N GLU A 68 -3.43 -10.77 0.67
CA GLU A 68 -4.53 -11.72 0.53
C GLU A 68 -5.08 -12.10 1.92
N PRO A 69 -6.42 -12.13 2.10
CA PRO A 69 -7.00 -12.56 3.37
C PRO A 69 -6.50 -13.95 3.73
N VAL A 70 -6.06 -14.14 4.98
CA VAL A 70 -5.66 -15.45 5.50
C VAL A 70 -6.86 -16.40 5.36
N GLU A 71 -6.76 -17.44 4.52
CA GLU A 71 -7.85 -18.39 4.24
C GLU A 71 -8.37 -19.13 5.50
N ALA A 72 -7.66 -19.05 6.63
CA ALA A 72 -8.05 -19.66 7.90
C ALA A 72 -9.34 -19.07 8.51
N PHE A 73 -9.76 -17.88 8.08
CA PHE A 73 -10.95 -17.23 8.62
C PHE A 73 -12.09 -17.23 7.61
N GLY A 74 -13.22 -17.83 7.98
CA GLY A 74 -14.46 -17.73 7.21
C GLY A 74 -15.02 -16.29 7.19
N VAL A 75 -15.75 -15.95 6.13
CA VAL A 75 -16.41 -14.64 6.02
C VAL A 75 -17.56 -14.54 7.03
N VAL A 76 -17.58 -13.48 7.83
CA VAL A 76 -18.68 -13.18 8.77
C VAL A 76 -19.38 -11.88 8.35
N ALA A 77 -20.71 -11.92 8.29
CA ALA A 77 -21.51 -10.72 8.02
C ALA A 77 -21.62 -9.84 9.27
N HIS A 78 -21.31 -8.54 9.13
CA HIS A 78 -21.51 -7.57 10.21
C HIS A 78 -23.01 -7.20 10.31
N PRO A 79 -23.60 -7.15 11.53
CA PRO A 79 -25.02 -6.83 11.72
C PRO A 79 -25.37 -5.38 11.39
N LEU A 80 -24.35 -4.50 11.31
CA LEU A 80 -24.43 -3.12 10.88
C LEU A 80 -23.25 -2.82 9.95
N PRO A 81 -23.38 -1.84 9.03
CA PRO A 81 -22.26 -1.41 8.20
C PRO A 81 -21.09 -0.92 9.06
N LEU A 82 -19.89 -1.42 8.78
CA LEU A 82 -18.67 -0.82 9.31
C LEU A 82 -18.38 0.45 8.51
N LEU A 83 -18.35 1.59 9.20
CA LEU A 83 -18.05 2.88 8.59
C LEU A 83 -16.57 3.18 8.73
N SER A 84 -15.97 3.74 7.69
CA SER A 84 -14.63 4.33 7.76
C SER A 84 -14.72 5.80 8.16
N LEU A 85 -13.59 6.33 8.62
CA LEU A 85 -13.37 7.77 8.69
C LEU A 85 -12.85 8.27 7.34
N GLY A 86 -13.25 9.50 7.00
CA GLY A 86 -12.63 10.23 5.89
C GLY A 86 -11.30 10.84 6.33
N ASN A 87 -10.34 10.91 5.42
CA ASN A 87 -9.03 11.49 5.67
C ASN A 87 -8.97 12.96 5.25
N ALA A 88 -8.01 13.71 5.80
CA ALA A 88 -7.57 15.01 5.33
C ALA A 88 -6.05 15.05 5.38
N PHE A 89 -5.42 15.49 4.31
CA PHE A 89 -3.95 15.52 4.17
C PHE A 89 -3.39 16.95 4.11
N SER A 90 -4.26 17.96 4.15
CA SER A 90 -3.87 19.36 4.23
C SER A 90 -4.79 20.15 5.17
N GLU A 91 -4.33 21.33 5.59
CA GLU A 91 -5.10 22.24 6.44
C GLU A 91 -6.36 22.75 5.73
N GLU A 92 -6.27 22.99 4.42
CA GLU A 92 -7.40 23.42 3.60
C GLU A 92 -8.51 22.36 3.54
N GLU A 93 -8.15 21.08 3.40
CA GLU A 93 -9.10 19.97 3.40
C GLU A 93 -9.82 19.85 4.76
N LEU A 94 -9.09 20.02 5.85
CA LEU A 94 -9.65 20.00 7.21
C LEU A 94 -10.63 21.16 7.43
N LEU A 95 -10.27 22.37 7.00
CA LEU A 95 -11.13 23.56 7.07
C LEU A 95 -12.40 23.42 6.23
N ALA A 96 -12.29 22.81 5.04
CA ALA A 96 -13.44 22.51 4.19
C ALA A 96 -14.41 21.52 4.85
N TRP A 97 -13.89 20.47 5.50
CA TRP A 97 -14.68 19.53 6.30
C TRP A 97 -15.39 20.24 7.47
N TYR A 98 -14.68 21.09 8.21
CA TYR A 98 -15.24 21.86 9.33
C TYR A 98 -16.36 22.80 8.89
N THR A 99 -16.16 23.52 7.78
CA THR A 99 -17.17 24.43 7.22
C THR A 99 -18.43 23.69 6.78
N ARG A 100 -18.28 22.52 6.15
CA ARG A 100 -19.41 21.69 5.72
C ARG A 100 -20.21 21.17 6.93
N THR A 101 -19.53 20.66 7.94
CA THR A 101 -20.18 20.06 9.13
C THR A 101 -20.91 21.11 9.97
N THR A 102 -20.31 22.27 10.18
CA THR A 102 -20.95 23.39 10.90
C THR A 102 -22.15 23.98 10.17
N ARG A 103 -22.18 23.97 8.83
CA ARG A 103 -23.38 24.36 8.06
C ARG A 103 -24.53 23.37 8.15
N LEU A 104 -24.24 22.08 8.37
CA LEU A 104 -25.26 21.04 8.50
C LEU A 104 -25.83 20.96 9.92
N ALA A 105 -25.09 21.49 10.90
CA ALA A 105 -25.48 21.50 12.31
C ALA A 105 -26.26 22.76 12.74
N ASN A 106 -26.39 23.75 11.86
CA ASN A 106 -27.20 24.95 12.03
C ASN A 106 -28.41 24.91 11.08
#